data_AF-A0A3M1L4Y7-F1
#
_entry.id   AF-A0A3M1L4Y7-F1
#
_cell.length_a   1.000
_cell.length_b   1.000
_cell.length_c   1.000
_cell.angle_alpha   90.00
_cell.angle_beta   90.00
_cell.angle_gamma   90.00
#
_symmetry.space_group_name_H-M   'P 1'
#
loop_
_entity.id
_entity.type
_entity.pdbx_description
1 polymer ?
#
loop_
_entity_poly.entity_id
_entity_poly.type
_entity_poly.pdbx_seq_one_letter_code
_entity_poly.pdbx_strand_id
1 'polypeptide(L)'
;MRWLKVFFLALTFAVLPLSGGDVLAQCPMCKMSAESNLRNGGDAGRGLNAGILYLLVLPYAAVGLLGYLWWRNRRKEPEEELPFSEN
;
A
#
# COMPACT_ATOMS: atom_id res chain seq x y z
N MET A 1 -16.25 20.82 10.89
CA MET A 1 -16.77 19.76 9.98
C MET A 1 -15.70 19.08 9.11
N ARG A 2 -14.75 19.80 8.47
CA ARG A 2 -13.66 19.17 7.67
C ARG A 2 -12.82 18.15 8.47
N TRP A 3 -12.39 18.54 9.67
CA TRP A 3 -11.61 17.67 10.57
C TRP A 3 -12.39 16.46 11.08
N LEU A 4 -13.70 16.61 11.28
CA LEU A 4 -14.57 15.50 11.68
C LEU A 4 -14.70 14.46 10.56
N LYS A 5 -14.84 14.90 9.30
CA LYS A 5 -14.86 14.02 8.13
C LYS A 5 -13.52 13.28 7.95
N VAL A 6 -12.39 13.97 8.13
CA VAL A 6 -11.06 13.35 8.07
C VAL A 6 -10.86 12.34 9.19
N PHE A 7 -11.33 12.65 10.40
CA PHE A 7 -11.30 11.72 11.53
C PHE A 7 -12.11 10.45 11.26
N PHE A 8 -13.36 10.59 10.79
CA PHE A 8 -14.20 9.44 10.44
C PHE A 8 -13.60 8.60 9.29
N LEU A 9 -12.97 9.25 8.30
CA LEU A 9 -12.35 8.57 7.16
C LEU A 9 -11.05 7.83 7.55
N ALA A 10 -10.27 8.40 8.48
CA ALA A 10 -9.12 7.73 9.06
C ALA A 10 -9.55 6.53 9.94
N LEU A 11 -10.62 6.69 10.72
CA LEU A 11 -11.17 5.64 11.57
C LEU A 11 -11.69 4.45 10.75
N THR A 12 -12.42 4.69 9.66
CA THR A 12 -12.90 3.61 8.79
C THR A 12 -11.73 2.85 8.14
N PHE A 13 -10.69 3.55 7.69
CA PHE A 13 -9.51 2.91 7.12
C PHE A 13 -8.70 2.12 8.16
N ALA A 14 -8.65 2.60 9.42
CA ALA A 14 -7.97 1.92 10.52
C ALA A 14 -8.71 0.66 11.00
N VAL A 15 -10.04 0.62 10.88
CA VAL A 15 -10.87 -0.53 11.30
C VAL A 15 -11.01 -1.59 10.20
N LEU A 16 -10.84 -1.21 8.93
CA LEU A 16 -10.89 -2.12 7.78
C LEU A 16 -10.00 -3.38 7.89
N PRO A 17 -8.75 -3.35 8.38
CA PRO A 17 -7.91 -4.54 8.48
C PRO A 17 -8.27 -5.48 9.65
N LEU A 18 -9.17 -5.08 10.57
CA LEU A 18 -9.62 -5.94 11.68
C LEU A 18 -10.65 -6.99 11.22
N SER A 19 -11.22 -6.87 10.02
CA SER A 19 -12.02 -7.95 9.44
C SER A 19 -11.10 -9.07 8.96
N GLY A 20 -10.79 -10.02 9.85
CA GLY A 20 -9.96 -11.20 9.58
C GLY A 20 -10.60 -12.23 8.63
N GLY A 21 -11.25 -11.77 7.56
CA GLY A 21 -11.73 -12.64 6.49
C GLY A 21 -10.59 -13.08 5.58
N ASP A 22 -10.69 -14.28 5.02
CA ASP A 22 -9.77 -14.76 4.01
C ASP A 22 -9.71 -13.76 2.85
N VAL A 23 -8.55 -13.14 2.65
CA VAL A 23 -8.34 -12.24 1.51
C VAL A 23 -8.49 -13.06 0.24
N LEU A 24 -9.62 -12.90 -0.44
CA LEU A 24 -9.90 -13.59 -1.69
C LEU A 24 -8.87 -13.15 -2.73
N ALA A 25 -7.92 -14.04 -3.04
CA ALA A 25 -6.90 -13.74 -4.05
C ALA A 25 -7.58 -13.39 -5.38
N GLN A 26 -7.14 -12.28 -5.99
CA GLN A 26 -7.77 -11.70 -7.18
C GLN A 26 -7.42 -12.42 -8.50
N CYS A 27 -6.60 -13.47 -8.46
CA CYS A 27 -6.39 -14.37 -9.59
C CYS A 27 -7.02 -15.75 -9.31
N PRO A 28 -8.26 -15.99 -9.76
CA PRO A 28 -8.98 -17.24 -9.48
C PRO A 28 -8.26 -18.48 -10.05
N MET A 29 -7.51 -18.32 -11.15
CA MET A 29 -6.72 -19.40 -11.75
C MET A 29 -5.53 -19.84 -10.88
N CYS A 30 -4.71 -18.89 -10.41
CA CYS A 30 -3.54 -19.22 -9.59
C CYS A 30 -3.94 -19.75 -8.21
N LYS A 31 -5.04 -19.23 -7.65
CA LYS A 31 -5.61 -19.71 -6.38
C LYS A 31 -6.10 -21.15 -6.49
N MET A 32 -6.88 -21.46 -7.53
CA MET A 32 -7.49 -22.79 -7.70
C MET A 32 -6.42 -23.88 -7.93
N SER A 33 -5.36 -23.59 -8.69
CA SER A 33 -4.26 -24.53 -8.90
C SER A 33 -3.48 -24.81 -7.61
N ALA A 34 -3.19 -23.77 -6.83
CA ALA A 34 -2.51 -23.88 -5.54
C ALA A 34 -3.37 -24.62 -4.50
N GLU A 35 -4.66 -24.30 -4.39
CA GLU A 35 -5.59 -25.03 -3.49
C GLU A 35 -5.76 -26.49 -3.91
N SER A 36 -5.81 -26.80 -5.20
CA SER A 36 -5.87 -28.18 -5.69
C SER A 36 -4.62 -28.99 -5.32
N ASN A 37 -3.43 -28.39 -5.40
CA ASN A 37 -2.19 -29.05 -4.99
C ASN A 37 -2.17 -29.35 -3.48
N LEU A 38 -2.58 -28.36 -2.67
CA LEU A 38 -2.71 -28.52 -1.22
C LEU A 38 -3.72 -29.60 -0.82
N ARG A 39 -4.87 -29.68 -1.49
CA ARG A 39 -5.90 -30.69 -1.23
C ARG A 39 -5.48 -32.11 -1.61
N ASN A 40 -4.57 -32.24 -2.58
CA ASN A 40 -4.00 -33.53 -3.01
C ASN A 40 -2.73 -33.91 -2.23
N GLY A 41 -2.41 -33.21 -1.14
CA GLY A 41 -1.28 -33.52 -0.27
C GLY A 41 0.07 -32.95 -0.71
N GLY A 42 0.09 -32.06 -1.71
CA GLY A 42 1.27 -31.30 -2.09
C GLY A 42 1.43 -30.02 -1.28
N ASP A 43 2.64 -29.45 -1.25
CA ASP A 43 2.94 -28.21 -0.53
C ASP A 43 2.95 -26.97 -1.44
N ALA A 44 2.76 -27.13 -2.75
CA ALA A 44 2.82 -26.03 -3.71
C ALA A 44 1.56 -25.15 -3.56
N GLY A 45 1.75 -23.93 -3.05
CA GLY A 45 0.64 -23.01 -2.74
C GLY A 45 0.65 -22.49 -1.32
N ARG A 46 1.43 -23.09 -0.40
CA ARG A 46 1.64 -22.54 0.94
C ARG A 46 2.25 -21.14 0.85
N GLY A 47 1.56 -20.15 1.43
CA GLY A 47 2.04 -18.76 1.46
C GLY A 47 1.81 -17.94 0.18
N LEU A 48 1.14 -18.48 -0.84
CA LEU A 48 0.90 -17.76 -2.10
C LEU A 48 0.14 -16.43 -1.90
N ASN A 49 -0.89 -16.44 -1.03
CA ASN A 49 -1.68 -15.23 -0.73
C ASN A 49 -0.83 -14.14 -0.05
N ALA A 50 0.10 -14.53 0.82
CA ALA A 50 1.03 -13.59 1.45
C ALA A 50 1.97 -12.97 0.39
N GLY A 51 2.44 -13.78 -0.56
CA GLY A 51 3.23 -13.30 -1.70
C GLY A 51 2.49 -12.30 -2.58
N ILE A 52 1.24 -12.57 -2.94
CA ILE A 52 0.40 -11.66 -3.75
C ILE A 52 0.18 -10.33 -3.02
N LEU A 53 -0.16 -10.38 -1.72
CA LEU A 53 -0.32 -9.17 -0.91
C LEU A 53 0.97 -8.37 -0.78
N TYR A 54 2.10 -9.04 -0.59
CA TYR A 54 3.40 -8.39 -0.54
C TYR A 54 3.72 -7.65 -1.85
N LEU A 55 3.52 -8.30 -2.99
CA LEU A 55 3.74 -7.71 -4.31
C LEU A 55 2.78 -6.56 -4.62
N LEU A 56 1.54 -6.59 -4.12
CA LEU A 56 0.59 -5.49 -4.28
C LEU A 56 0.92 -4.30 -3.38
N VAL A 57 1.28 -4.52 -2.12
CA VAL A 57 1.53 -3.44 -1.15
C VAL A 57 2.85 -2.73 -1.41
N LEU A 58 3.90 -3.46 -1.79
CA LEU A 58 5.25 -2.94 -1.95
C LEU A 58 5.36 -1.72 -2.91
N PRO A 59 4.76 -1.70 -4.12
CA PRO A 59 4.87 -0.54 -5.01
C PRO A 59 4.22 0.71 -4.42
N TYR A 60 3.05 0.59 -3.77
CA TYR A 60 2.40 1.74 -3.14
C TYR A 60 3.18 2.26 -1.93
N ALA A 61 3.71 1.35 -1.10
CA ALA A 61 4.55 1.72 0.03
C ALA A 61 5.84 2.42 -0.43
N ALA A 62 6.47 1.93 -1.51
CA ALA A 62 7.66 2.54 -2.10
C ALA A 62 7.38 3.97 -2.60
N VAL A 63 6.30 4.16 -3.36
CA VAL A 63 5.91 5.50 -3.84
C VAL A 63 5.59 6.44 -2.67
N GLY A 64 4.87 5.97 -1.65
CA GLY A 64 4.56 6.76 -0.46
C GLY A 64 5.81 7.18 0.31
N LEU A 65 6.78 6.26 0.48
CA LEU A 65 8.05 6.54 1.13
C LEU A 65 8.87 7.57 0.34
N LEU A 66 9.02 7.39 -0.97
CA LEU A 66 9.76 8.32 -1.83
C LEU A 66 9.11 9.71 -1.83
N GLY A 67 7.78 9.79 -1.93
CA GLY A 67 7.05 11.05 -1.85
C GLY A 67 7.24 11.77 -0.52
N TYR A 68 7.19 11.01 0.60
CA TYR A 68 7.44 11.56 1.93
C TYR A 68 8.87 12.10 2.08
N LEU A 69 9.88 11.35 1.62
CA LEU A 69 11.29 11.77 1.67
C LEU A 69 11.51 13.03 0.82
N TRP A 70 10.95 13.09 -0.38
CA TRP A 70 11.04 14.26 -1.25
C TRP A 70 10.43 15.51 -0.61
N TRP A 71 9.21 15.39 -0.06
CA TRP A 71 8.53 16.50 0.62
C TRP A 71 9.29 16.98 1.85
N ARG A 72 9.84 16.04 2.64
CA ARG A 72 10.67 16.36 3.81
C ARG A 72 11.96 17.09 3.42
N ASN A 73 12.57 16.75 2.29
CA ASN A 73 13.78 17.40 1.81
C ASN A 73 13.50 18.83 1.31
N ARG A 74 12.42 19.02 0.54
CA ARG A 74 12.01 20.33 0.01
C ARG A 74 11.57 21.33 1.08
N ARG A 75 11.08 20.87 2.23
CA ARG A 75 10.76 21.75 3.38
C ARG A 75 11.99 22.33 4.08
N LYS A 76 13.21 21.92 3.70
CA LYS A 76 14.46 22.44 4.25
C LYS A 76 15.20 23.38 3.28
N GLU A 77 14.68 23.59 2.08
CA GLU A 77 15.20 24.61 1.16
C GLU A 77 14.53 25.94 1.54
N PRO A 78 15.26 26.93 2.10
CA PRO A 78 14.76 28.30 2.15
C PRO A 78 14.50 28.74 0.70
N GLU A 79 13.38 29.43 0.51
CA GLU A 79 12.99 30.05 -0.76
C GLU A 79 14.18 30.87 -1.28
N GLU A 80 14.86 30.36 -2.30
CA GLU A 80 15.94 31.07 -2.96
C GLU A 80 15.28 32.19 -3.76
N GLU A 81 15.17 33.37 -3.13
CA GLU A 81 14.75 34.62 -3.76
C GLU A 81 15.64 34.84 -4.98
N LEU A 82 15.12 34.53 -6.16
CA LEU A 82 15.77 34.86 -7.42
C LEU A 82 15.93 36.38 -7.47
N PRO A 83 17.16 36.94 -7.53
CA PRO A 83 17.32 38.36 -7.72
C PRO A 83 16.76 38.67 -9.10
N PHE A 84 15.70 39.48 -9.12
CA PHE A 84 15.13 40.04 -10.34
C PHE A 84 16.27 40.66 -11.15
N SER A 85 16.55 40.10 -12.33
CA SER A 85 17.54 40.61 -13.28
C SER A 85 17.13 42.03 -13.66
N GLU A 86 17.82 43.01 -13.09
CA GLU A 86 17.66 44.42 -13.38
C GLU A 86 18.54 44.79 -14.57
N ASN A 87 17.99 44.62 -15.79
CA ASN A 87 18.49 45.23 -17.03
C ASN A 87 17.49 45.10 -18.18
#